data_AF-A0AAQ3TLQ9-F1
#
_entry.id   AF-A0AAQ3TLQ9-F1
#
_cell.length_a   1.000
_cell.length_b   1.000
_cell.length_c   1.000
_cell.angle_alpha   90.00
_cell.angle_beta   90.00
_cell.angle_gamma   90.00
#
_symmetry.space_group_name_H-M   'P 1'
#
loop_
_entity.id
_entity.type
_entity.pdbx_description
1 polymer ?
#
loop_
_entity_poly.entity_id
_entity_poly.type
_entity_poly.pdbx_seq_one_letter_code
_entity_poly.pdbx_strand_id
1 'polypeptide(L)'
;MMTCEECGEYGHSSERCPEEAKALDYARKEGWIPPSNYRQQQFTAGSAIQNVIPLRIQLKDFMEEQAKINKDTHSKFKAVDKVLESIDGKITTVGSSNQQLMGMMKILENQLSQLAEHLPNKNEGKLPGQPRV
;
A
#
# COMPACT_ATOMS: atom_id res chain seq x y z
N MET A 1 -32.68 25.87 16.82
CA MET A 1 -31.21 25.96 16.80
C MET A 1 -30.74 25.09 15.65
N MET A 2 -30.13 25.67 14.62
CA MET A 2 -29.53 24.90 13.52
C MET A 2 -28.02 24.90 13.68
N THR A 3 -27.42 23.75 13.37
CA THR A 3 -25.98 23.58 13.13
C THR A 3 -25.72 23.80 11.65
N CYS A 4 -24.67 24.53 11.32
CA CYS A 4 -24.21 24.65 9.94
C CYS A 4 -23.66 23.30 9.46
N GLU A 5 -24.12 22.80 8.32
CA GLU A 5 -23.62 21.54 7.75
C GLU A 5 -22.22 21.69 7.14
N GLU A 6 -21.81 22.91 6.79
CA GLU A 6 -20.49 23.19 6.21
C GLU A 6 -19.40 23.22 7.29
N CYS A 7 -19.57 24.05 8.33
CA CYS A 7 -18.55 24.22 9.37
C CYS A 7 -18.86 23.55 10.71
N GLY A 8 -20.03 22.95 10.89
CA GLY A 8 -20.44 22.24 12.12
C GLY A 8 -20.83 23.14 13.30
N GLU A 9 -20.73 24.47 13.16
CA GLU A 9 -20.99 25.43 14.23
C GLU A 9 -22.48 25.74 14.41
N TYR A 10 -22.88 26.01 15.66
CA TYR A 10 -24.27 26.35 16.00
C TYR A 10 -24.59 27.82 15.69
N GLY A 11 -25.84 28.09 15.27
CA GLY A 11 -26.41 29.44 15.24
C GLY A 11 -26.51 30.09 13.87
N HIS A 12 -26.14 29.39 12.79
CA HIS A 12 -26.32 29.85 11.41
C HIS A 12 -26.58 28.66 10.47
N SER A 13 -27.12 28.94 9.27
CA SER A 13 -27.33 27.95 8.21
C SER A 13 -26.14 27.95 7.24
N SER A 14 -26.00 26.88 6.43
CA SER A 14 -24.95 26.74 5.41
C SER A 14 -24.87 27.96 4.46
N GLU A 15 -26.01 28.49 4.01
CA GLU A 15 -26.05 29.70 3.16
C GLU A 15 -25.48 30.98 3.82
N ARG A 16 -25.32 31.00 5.15
CA ARG A 16 -24.73 32.11 5.90
C ARG A 16 -23.52 31.67 6.71
N CYS A 17 -22.85 30.59 6.27
CA CYS A 17 -21.64 30.11 6.89
C CYS A 17 -20.54 31.19 6.81
N PRO A 18 -20.02 31.69 7.94
CA PRO A 18 -18.97 32.71 7.92
C PRO A 18 -17.59 32.11 7.61
N GLU A 19 -17.50 30.85 7.17
CA GLU A 19 -16.24 30.16 6.91
C GLU A 19 -15.41 30.82 5.80
N GLU A 20 -16.06 31.27 4.71
CA GLU A 20 -15.37 32.08 3.68
C GLU A 20 -14.83 33.40 4.24
N ALA A 21 -15.60 34.06 5.13
CA ALA A 21 -15.15 35.28 5.80
C ALA A 21 -13.98 35.00 6.77
N LYS A 22 -13.98 33.85 7.46
CA LYS A 22 -12.88 33.40 8.32
C LYS A 22 -11.64 33.05 7.51
N ALA A 23 -11.78 32.41 6.34
CA ALA A 23 -10.67 32.09 5.44
C ALA A 23 -10.00 33.36 4.90
N LEU A 24 -10.80 34.37 4.53
CA LEU A 24 -10.30 35.68 4.11
C LEU A 24 -9.63 36.45 5.28
N ASP A 25 -10.14 36.32 6.50
CA ASP A 25 -9.52 36.91 7.71
C ASP A 25 -8.18 36.25 8.04
N TYR A 26 -8.06 34.93 7.86
CA TYR A 26 -6.81 34.19 7.97
C TYR A 26 -5.78 34.69 6.94
N ALA A 27 -6.19 34.79 5.67
CA ALA A 27 -5.33 35.32 4.62
C ALA A 27 -4.86 36.75 4.93
N ARG A 28 -5.75 37.60 5.46
CA ARG A 28 -5.42 38.97 5.86
C ARG A 28 -4.45 39.03 7.05
N LYS A 29 -4.63 38.17 8.06
CA LYS A 29 -3.74 38.09 9.24
C LYS A 29 -2.34 37.58 8.89
N GLU A 30 -2.25 36.66 7.94
CA GLU A 30 -0.98 36.14 7.39
C GLU A 30 -0.32 37.12 6.39
N GLY A 31 -0.80 38.36 6.29
CA GLY A 31 -0.21 39.41 5.45
C GLY A 31 -0.43 39.22 3.95
N TRP A 32 -1.36 38.33 3.55
CA TRP A 32 -1.72 38.18 2.14
C TRP A 32 -2.62 39.33 1.70
N ILE A 33 -2.04 40.25 0.93
CA ILE A 33 -2.77 41.32 0.25
C ILE A 33 -3.09 40.80 -1.16
N PRO A 34 -4.36 40.51 -1.50
CA PRO A 34 -4.71 40.22 -2.88
C PRO A 34 -4.33 41.43 -3.74
N PRO A 35 -3.57 41.25 -4.83
CA PRO A 35 -3.12 42.37 -5.64
C PRO A 35 -4.33 43.11 -6.25
N SER A 36 -4.24 44.43 -6.37
CA SER A 36 -5.35 45.37 -6.66
C SER A 36 -6.17 45.07 -7.94
N ASN A 37 -5.68 44.17 -8.78
CA ASN A 37 -6.27 43.70 -10.04
C ASN A 37 -7.50 42.79 -9.87
N TYR A 38 -7.92 42.47 -8.64
CA TYR A 38 -9.20 41.80 -8.37
C TYR A 38 -10.40 42.77 -8.21
N ARG A 39 -10.19 44.09 -8.28
CA ARG A 39 -11.32 45.01 -8.50
C ARG A 39 -11.83 44.82 -9.93
N GLN A 40 -12.91 44.06 -10.07
CA GLN A 40 -13.81 43.97 -11.23
C GLN A 40 -13.13 44.26 -12.58
N GLN A 41 -12.52 43.23 -13.16
CA GLN A 41 -12.37 43.20 -14.62
C GLN A 41 -13.78 43.07 -15.20
N GLN A 42 -14.30 44.17 -15.74
CA GLN A 42 -15.47 44.13 -16.62
C GLN A 42 -15.09 43.24 -17.81
N PHE A 43 -15.66 42.03 -17.87
CA PHE A 43 -15.52 41.12 -19.00
C PHE A 43 -16.09 41.79 -20.25
N THR A 44 -15.23 42.28 -21.14
CA THR A 44 -15.62 42.56 -22.52
C THR A 44 -15.76 41.23 -23.26
N ALA A 45 -17.01 40.89 -23.61
CA ALA A 45 -17.40 39.59 -24.18
C ALA A 45 -16.68 39.18 -25.49
N GLY A 46 -15.87 40.06 -26.10
CA GLY A 46 -15.17 39.80 -27.35
C GLY A 46 -13.89 38.97 -27.25
N SER A 47 -13.13 39.05 -26.15
CA SER A 47 -11.84 38.33 -26.01
C SER A 47 -11.98 36.95 -25.35
N ALA A 48 -13.03 36.76 -24.54
CA ALA A 48 -13.31 35.48 -23.88
C ALA A 48 -13.70 34.39 -24.87
N ILE A 49 -14.48 34.72 -25.92
CA ILE A 49 -14.99 33.72 -26.87
C ILE A 49 -13.86 33.09 -27.72
N GLN A 50 -12.82 33.86 -28.07
CA GLN A 50 -11.72 33.34 -28.89
C GLN A 50 -10.84 32.31 -28.15
N ASN A 51 -10.73 32.42 -26.82
CA ASN A 51 -9.90 31.52 -26.01
C ASN A 51 -10.67 30.28 -25.51
N VAL A 52 -12.00 30.24 -25.62
CA VAL A 52 -12.82 29.11 -25.15
C VAL A 52 -12.62 27.86 -26.02
N ILE A 53 -12.42 28.00 -27.34
CA ILE A 53 -12.23 26.84 -28.23
C ILE A 53 -10.87 26.17 -28.00
N PRO A 54 -9.73 26.88 -27.98
CA PRO A 54 -8.42 26.28 -27.69
C PRO A 54 -8.36 25.59 -26.32
N LEU A 55 -8.93 26.20 -25.27
CA LEU A 55 -8.95 25.61 -23.93
C LEU A 55 -9.77 24.32 -23.86
N ARG A 56 -10.89 24.26 -24.59
CA ARG A 56 -11.71 23.04 -24.68
C ARG A 56 -10.97 21.89 -25.36
N ILE A 57 -10.21 22.17 -26.42
CA ILE A 57 -9.40 21.17 -27.12
C ILE A 57 -8.30 20.66 -26.18
N GLN A 58 -7.55 21.57 -25.54
CA GLN A 58 -6.49 21.20 -24.59
C GLN A 58 -7.02 20.35 -23.42
N LEU A 59 -8.19 20.69 -22.88
CA LEU A 59 -8.80 19.90 -21.81
C LEU A 59 -9.19 18.50 -22.30
N LYS A 60 -9.76 18.39 -23.50
CA LYS A 60 -10.11 17.10 -24.10
C LYS A 60 -8.86 16.23 -24.29
N ASP A 61 -7.82 16.77 -24.90
CA ASP A 61 -6.57 16.04 -25.14
C ASP A 61 -5.91 15.60 -23.82
N PHE A 62 -5.93 16.47 -22.81
CA PHE A 62 -5.47 16.13 -21.46
C PHE A 62 -6.28 14.98 -20.84
N MET A 63 -7.61 15.01 -20.95
CA MET A 63 -8.47 13.95 -20.43
C MET A 63 -8.25 12.61 -21.15
N GLU A 64 -8.01 12.64 -22.46
CA GLU A 64 -7.69 11.44 -23.25
C GLU A 64 -6.34 10.83 -22.85
N GLU A 65 -5.30 11.64 -22.70
CA GLU A 65 -3.99 11.17 -22.22
C GLU A 65 -4.06 10.66 -20.77
N GLN A 66 -4.85 11.31 -19.90
CA GLN A 66 -5.06 10.80 -18.54
C GLN A 66 -5.82 9.47 -18.52
N ALA A 67 -6.80 9.28 -19.39
CA ALA A 67 -7.49 8.00 -19.52
C ALA A 67 -6.54 6.89 -19.97
N LYS A 68 -5.63 7.19 -20.90
CA LYS A 68 -4.59 6.28 -21.35
C LYS A 68 -3.59 5.94 -20.23
N ILE A 69 -3.08 6.95 -19.51
CA ILE A 69 -2.20 6.75 -18.35
C ILE A 69 -2.86 5.86 -17.30
N ASN A 70 -4.15 6.10 -17.01
CA ASN A 70 -4.88 5.31 -16.04
C ASN A 70 -5.05 3.84 -16.49
N LYS A 71 -5.37 3.62 -17.78
CA LYS A 71 -5.47 2.28 -18.36
C LYS A 71 -4.13 1.52 -18.34
N ASP A 72 -3.03 2.19 -18.67
CA ASP A 72 -1.69 1.62 -18.66
C ASP A 72 -1.25 1.29 -17.23
N THR A 73 -1.55 2.18 -16.28
CA THR A 73 -1.29 1.99 -14.84
C THR A 73 -2.05 0.78 -14.31
N HIS A 74 -3.36 0.67 -14.59
CA HIS A 74 -4.16 -0.48 -14.20
C HIS A 74 -3.61 -1.80 -14.78
N SER A 75 -3.18 -1.78 -16.04
CA SER A 75 -2.62 -2.96 -16.71
C SER A 75 -1.29 -3.40 -16.08
N LYS A 76 -0.43 -2.44 -15.67
CA LYS A 76 0.81 -2.73 -14.92
C LYS A 76 0.51 -3.32 -13.55
N PHE A 77 -0.46 -2.78 -12.80
CA PHE A 77 -0.87 -3.35 -11.51
C PHE A 77 -1.40 -4.77 -11.66
N LYS A 78 -2.23 -5.04 -12.66
CA LYS A 78 -2.71 -6.40 -12.95
C LYS A 78 -1.57 -7.38 -13.26
N ALA A 79 -0.52 -6.92 -13.96
CA ALA A 79 0.66 -7.75 -14.20
C ALA A 79 1.44 -8.02 -12.90
N VAL A 80 1.56 -7.04 -12.01
CA VAL A 80 2.15 -7.19 -10.68
C VAL A 80 1.36 -8.18 -9.83
N ASP A 81 0.03 -8.08 -9.80
CA ASP A 81 -0.83 -9.02 -9.08
C ASP A 81 -0.59 -10.46 -9.51
N LYS A 82 -0.50 -10.71 -10.82
CA LYS A 82 -0.20 -12.05 -11.36
C LYS A 82 1.18 -12.57 -10.93
N VAL A 83 2.18 -11.68 -10.83
CA VAL A 83 3.51 -12.05 -10.32
C VAL A 83 3.43 -12.40 -8.83
N LEU A 84 2.66 -11.64 -8.03
CA LEU A 84 2.46 -11.91 -6.62
C LEU A 84 1.74 -13.25 -6.39
N GLU A 85 0.71 -13.55 -7.16
CA GLU A 85 0.03 -14.87 -7.14
C GLU A 85 1.00 -16.02 -7.47
N SER A 86 1.89 -15.81 -8.46
CA SER A 86 2.91 -16.82 -8.79
C SER A 86 3.93 -17.01 -7.67
N ILE A 87 4.35 -15.92 -7.00
CA ILE A 87 5.26 -15.96 -5.86
C ILE A 87 4.61 -16.71 -4.69
N ASP A 88 3.34 -16.41 -4.38
CA ASP A 88 2.57 -17.09 -3.33
C ASP A 88 2.50 -18.60 -3.55
N GLY A 89 2.19 -19.04 -4.77
CA GLY A 89 2.18 -20.46 -5.13
C GLY A 89 3.55 -21.14 -4.97
N LYS A 90 4.63 -20.45 -5.35
CA LYS A 90 6.01 -20.96 -5.15
C LYS A 90 6.39 -21.02 -3.67
N ILE A 91 6.04 -20.01 -2.87
CA ILE A 91 6.28 -20.00 -1.42
C ILE A 91 5.53 -21.16 -0.75
N THR A 92 4.28 -21.39 -1.13
CA THR A 92 3.49 -22.53 -0.63
C THR A 92 4.15 -23.86 -0.96
N THR A 93 4.66 -24.01 -2.19
CA THR A 93 5.37 -25.22 -2.65
C THR A 93 6.70 -25.43 -1.90
N VAL A 94 7.45 -24.36 -1.67
CA VAL A 94 8.69 -24.42 -0.87
C VAL A 94 8.37 -24.79 0.58
N GLY A 95 7.31 -24.21 1.15
CA GLY A 95 6.86 -24.50 2.51
C GLY A 95 6.52 -25.99 2.72
N SER A 96 5.74 -26.58 1.81
CA SER A 96 5.41 -28.01 1.88
C SER A 96 6.63 -28.91 1.69
N SER A 97 7.52 -28.58 0.74
CA SER A 97 8.77 -29.31 0.54
C SER A 97 9.66 -29.28 1.79
N ASN A 98 9.74 -28.13 2.47
CA ASN A 98 10.51 -27.99 3.70
C ASN A 98 9.90 -28.81 4.86
N GLN A 99 8.56 -28.85 4.97
CA GLN A 99 7.88 -29.71 5.94
C GLN A 99 8.17 -31.20 5.68
N GLN A 100 8.18 -31.61 4.41
CA GLN A 100 8.54 -32.97 4.04
C GLN A 100 10.00 -33.31 4.41
N LEU A 101 10.94 -32.41 4.12
CA LEU A 101 12.35 -32.57 4.51
C LEU A 101 12.52 -32.71 6.03
N MET A 102 11.81 -31.88 6.81
CA MET A 102 11.80 -31.99 8.27
C MET A 102 11.26 -33.34 8.75
N GLY A 103 10.22 -33.87 8.10
CA GLY A 103 9.70 -35.21 8.37
C GLY A 103 10.74 -36.29 8.08
N MET A 104 11.44 -36.19 6.95
CA MET A 104 12.52 -37.11 6.58
C MET A 104 13.70 -37.04 7.57
N MET A 105 14.11 -35.84 7.99
CA MET A 105 15.18 -35.66 8.98
C MET A 105 14.86 -36.36 10.30
N LYS A 106 13.63 -36.23 10.82
CA LYS A 106 13.20 -36.94 12.03
C LYS A 106 13.27 -38.47 11.89
N ILE A 107 12.91 -39.00 10.72
CA ILE A 107 13.01 -40.44 10.46
C ILE A 107 14.48 -40.88 10.50
N LEU A 108 15.38 -40.11 9.87
CA LEU A 108 16.82 -40.40 9.89
C LEU A 108 17.41 -40.32 11.31
N GLU A 109 17.03 -39.31 12.09
CA GLU A 109 17.43 -39.17 13.49
C GLU A 109 16.98 -40.39 14.33
N ASN A 110 15.75 -40.85 14.13
CA ASN A 110 15.24 -42.04 14.81
C ASN A 110 16.01 -43.31 14.39
N GLN A 111 16.27 -43.49 13.10
CA GLN A 111 17.03 -44.63 12.59
C GLN A 111 18.48 -44.64 13.11
N LEU A 112 19.13 -43.47 13.19
CA LEU A 112 20.46 -43.31 13.77
C LEU A 112 20.48 -43.66 15.26
N SER A 113 19.46 -43.24 16.01
CA SER A 113 19.34 -43.56 17.44
C SER A 113 19.18 -45.06 17.66
N GLN A 114 18.30 -45.72 16.89
CA GLN A 114 18.14 -47.18 16.95
C GLN A 114 19.42 -47.92 16.59
N LEU A 115 20.14 -47.48 15.55
CA LEU A 115 21.41 -48.08 15.19
C LEU A 115 22.44 -47.95 16.31
N ALA A 116 22.52 -46.79 16.96
CA ALA A 116 23.43 -46.56 18.08
C ALA A 116 23.13 -47.46 19.29
N GLU A 117 21.85 -47.73 19.57
CA GLU A 117 21.43 -48.66 20.63
C GLU A 117 21.84 -50.11 20.35
N HIS A 118 21.90 -50.51 19.07
CA HIS A 118 22.31 -51.85 18.65
C HIS A 118 23.82 -52.04 18.49
N LEU A 119 24.63 -50.98 18.64
CA LEU A 119 26.08 -51.12 18.65
C LEU A 119 26.54 -51.80 19.95
N PRO A 120 27.37 -52.86 19.88
CA PRO A 120 27.87 -53.52 21.08
C PRO A 120 28.68 -52.52 21.92
N ASN A 121 28.30 -52.39 23.18
CA ASN A 121 28.96 -51.49 24.11
C ASN A 121 30.42 -51.94 24.27
N LYS A 122 31.39 -51.10 23.88
CA LYS A 122 32.84 -51.42 23.92
C LYS A 122 33.35 -51.75 25.34
N ASN A 123 32.51 -51.61 26.36
CA ASN A 123 32.81 -51.89 27.75
C ASN A 123 32.25 -53.22 28.29
N GLU A 124 31.60 -54.05 27.48
CA GLU A 124 31.22 -55.43 27.87
C GLU A 124 32.34 -56.45 27.58
N GLY A 125 33.58 -55.98 27.44
CA GLY A 125 34.78 -56.80 27.48
C GLY A 125 35.16 -57.22 28.90
N LYS A 126 34.26 -57.85 29.65
CA LYS A 126 34.64 -58.68 30.79
C LYS A 126 34.34 -60.13 30.43
N LEU A 127 35.38 -60.80 29.91
CA LEU A 127 35.35 -62.24 29.72
C LEU A 127 34.95 -62.90 31.06
N PRO A 128 33.96 -63.80 31.09
CA PRO A 128 33.61 -64.55 32.28
C PRO A 128 34.74 -65.52 32.58
N GLY A 129 35.74 -65.08 33.35
CA GLY A 129 36.86 -65.95 33.75
C GLY A 129 38.21 -65.30 34.05
N GLN A 130 38.33 -63.96 34.15
CA GLN A 130 39.65 -63.38 34.47
C GLN A 130 39.98 -63.51 35.97
N PRO A 131 41.10 -64.16 36.37
CA PRO A 131 41.50 -64.28 37.77
C PRO A 131 41.90 -62.93 38.35
N ARG A 132 41.52 -62.68 39.60
CA ARG A 132 42.03 -61.53 40.36
C ARG A 132 43.49 -61.81 40.72
N VAL A 133 44.38 -60.93 40.26
CA VAL A 133 45.73 -60.76 40.82
C VAL A 133 45.64 -59.71 41.92
#